data_AF-A0A821Q200-F1
#
_entry.id   AF-A0A821Q200-F1
#
_cell.length_a   1.000
_cell.length_b   1.000
_cell.length_c   1.000
_cell.angle_alpha   90.00
_cell.angle_beta   90.00
_cell.angle_gamma   90.00
#
_symmetry.space_group_name_H-M   'P 1'
#
loop_
_entity.id
_entity.type
_entity.pdbx_description
1 polymer ?
#
loop_
_entity_poly.entity_id
_entity_poly.type
_entity_poly.pdbx_seq_one_letter_code
_entity_poly.pdbx_strand_id
1 'polypeptide(L)'
;MHICSTPLVLFISLKRFKENGEGKLHSAIKYEELLKLDEWLSKDCLNTISDKETIYHLFAVVIHSGNNMTNGHYICYVKDEFTNNWYEANDKLFTKVDFKFDKAESVYLLCYARSDLNKTITLDSMNEKHISTMSINIPHKPSITGEYK
;
A
#
# COMPACT_ATOMS: atom_id res chain seq x y z
N MET A 1 -8.39 21.80 4.65
CA MET A 1 -7.55 21.43 3.48
C MET A 1 -8.45 20.60 2.58
N HIS A 2 -8.65 21.02 1.34
CA HIS A 2 -9.44 20.26 0.37
C HIS A 2 -8.51 19.75 -0.72
N ILE A 3 -8.70 18.51 -1.13
CA ILE A 3 -7.94 17.89 -2.22
C ILE A 3 -8.52 18.39 -3.56
N CYS A 4 -7.66 18.77 -4.49
CA CYS A 4 -8.07 19.29 -5.81
C CYS A 4 -7.65 18.42 -7.00
N SER A 5 -6.91 17.34 -6.74
CA SER A 5 -6.49 16.35 -7.73
C SER A 5 -6.28 15.01 -7.03
N THR A 6 -6.70 13.92 -7.66
CA THR A 6 -6.64 12.56 -7.08
C THR A 6 -5.50 11.77 -7.73
N PRO A 7 -4.47 11.34 -6.98
CA PRO A 7 -3.32 10.65 -7.55
C PRO A 7 -3.68 9.21 -7.95
N LEU A 8 -3.07 8.66 -8.99
CA LEU A 8 -3.26 7.25 -9.38
C LEU A 8 -2.91 6.26 -8.25
N VAL A 9 -1.92 6.60 -7.43
CA VAL A 9 -1.54 5.87 -6.22
C VAL A 9 -1.53 6.84 -5.05
N LEU A 10 -2.29 6.52 -4.01
CA LEU A 10 -2.37 7.31 -2.79
C LEU A 10 -1.61 6.60 -1.66
N PHE A 11 -0.67 7.33 -1.06
CA PHE A 11 0.05 6.92 0.13
C PHE A 11 -0.44 7.71 1.34
N ILE A 12 -0.92 7.01 2.36
CA ILE A 12 -1.33 7.62 3.63
C ILE A 12 -0.34 7.20 4.71
N SER A 13 0.54 8.13 5.08
CA SER A 13 1.52 7.94 6.16
C SER A 13 0.95 8.40 7.49
N LEU A 14 0.97 7.53 8.49
CA LEU A 14 0.47 7.84 9.83
C LEU A 14 1.60 8.34 10.73
N LYS A 15 1.46 9.56 11.24
CA LYS A 15 2.41 10.15 12.20
C LYS A 15 2.23 9.47 13.57
N ARG A 16 2.92 8.34 13.79
CA ARG A 16 2.82 7.56 15.03
C ARG A 16 3.84 7.93 16.12
N PHE A 17 4.13 9.22 16.23
CA PHE A 17 5.00 9.74 17.27
C PHE A 17 4.36 10.93 17.95
N LYS A 18 4.56 11.03 19.27
CA LYS A 18 4.13 12.20 20.03
C LYS A 18 4.93 13.43 19.61
N GLU A 19 4.33 14.61 19.72
CA GLU A 19 4.99 15.87 19.32
C GLU A 19 6.24 16.17 20.15
N ASN A 20 6.29 15.69 21.40
CA ASN A 20 7.48 15.79 22.25
C ASN A 20 8.55 14.73 21.95
N GLY A 21 8.32 13.83 20.97
CA GLY A 21 9.24 12.75 20.62
C GLY A 21 9.23 11.55 21.59
N GLU A 22 8.45 11.60 22.67
CA GLU A 22 8.48 10.61 23.75
C GLU A 22 7.48 9.46 23.53
N GLY A 23 7.78 8.64 22.52
CA GLY A 23 7.21 7.32 22.38
C GLY A 23 6.20 7.16 21.24
N LYS A 24 5.96 5.90 20.89
CA LYS A 24 5.16 5.47 19.75
C LYS A 24 3.67 5.54 20.08
N LEU A 25 2.88 6.05 19.13
CA LEU A 25 1.42 6.06 19.22
C LEU A 25 0.85 4.73 18.72
N HIS A 26 0.17 4.01 19.62
CA HIS A 26 -0.45 2.70 19.36
C HIS A 26 -1.96 2.80 19.16
N SER A 27 -2.48 4.00 18.91
CA SER A 27 -3.91 4.18 18.63
C SER A 27 -4.30 3.37 17.39
N ALA A 28 -5.23 2.43 17.56
CA ALA A 28 -5.81 1.72 16.43
C ALA A 28 -6.48 2.73 15.48
N ILE A 29 -6.23 2.57 14.18
CA ILE A 29 -6.90 3.35 13.15
C ILE A 29 -7.88 2.46 12.41
N LYS A 30 -9.07 2.99 12.11
CA LYS A 30 -9.99 2.32 11.21
C LYS A 30 -9.54 2.60 9.78
N TYR A 31 -9.39 1.55 8.99
CA TYR A 31 -9.16 1.62 7.55
C TYR A 31 -9.87 0.44 6.89
N GLU A 32 -10.17 0.59 5.61
CA GLU A 32 -10.98 -0.36 4.84
C GLU A 32 -10.28 -0.66 3.52
N GLU A 33 -10.66 -1.77 2.89
CA GLU A 33 -10.13 -2.15 1.57
C GLU A 33 -10.53 -1.16 0.48
N LEU A 34 -11.72 -0.57 0.60
CA LEU A 34 -12.23 0.45 -0.30
C LEU A 34 -12.17 1.82 0.39
N LEU A 35 -11.53 2.79 -0.25
CA LEU A 35 -11.51 4.18 0.20
C LEU A 35 -12.20 5.04 -0.87
N LYS A 36 -13.16 5.88 -0.44
CA LYS A 36 -13.78 6.89 -1.28
C LYS A 36 -13.27 8.26 -0.86
N LEU A 37 -12.65 9.00 -1.78
CA LEU A 37 -12.08 10.32 -1.51
C LEU A 37 -13.08 11.48 -1.62
N ASP A 38 -14.30 11.21 -2.11
CA ASP A 38 -15.36 12.19 -2.35
C ASP A 38 -15.63 13.11 -1.15
N GLU A 39 -15.62 12.57 0.07
CA GLU A 39 -15.85 13.33 1.31
C GLU A 39 -14.76 14.39 1.62
N TRP A 40 -13.56 14.26 1.04
CA TRP A 40 -12.42 15.18 1.29
C TRP A 40 -12.09 16.09 0.10
N LEU A 41 -12.75 15.93 -1.04
CA LEU A 41 -12.61 16.80 -2.20
C LEU A 41 -13.32 18.14 -2.00
N SER A 42 -12.82 19.20 -2.65
CA SER A 42 -13.57 20.45 -2.71
C SER A 42 -14.81 20.27 -3.60
N LYS A 43 -15.88 21.04 -3.35
CA LYS A 43 -17.10 21.02 -4.18
C LYS A 43 -16.79 21.34 -5.65
N ASP A 44 -15.86 22.26 -5.88
CA ASP A 44 -15.45 22.67 -7.23
C ASP A 44 -14.78 21.52 -7.98
N CYS A 45 -13.99 20.71 -7.27
CA CYS A 45 -13.30 19.56 -7.85
C CYS A 45 -14.23 18.37 -8.10
N LEU A 46 -15.24 18.16 -7.24
CA LEU A 46 -16.21 17.08 -7.41
C LEU A 46 -16.99 17.19 -8.74
N ASN A 47 -17.21 18.40 -9.23
CA ASN A 47 -17.86 18.63 -10.53
C ASN A 47 -16.99 18.27 -11.74
N THR A 48 -15.69 18.06 -11.54
CA THR A 48 -14.70 17.83 -12.60
C THR A 48 -14.06 16.44 -12.58
N ILE A 49 -14.19 15.72 -11.46
CA ILE A 49 -13.54 14.43 -11.23
C ILE A 49 -14.60 13.33 -11.34
N SER A 50 -14.33 12.27 -12.10
CA SER A 50 -15.26 11.15 -12.22
C SER A 50 -15.27 10.27 -10.96
N ASP A 51 -16.37 9.54 -10.71
CA ASP A 51 -16.46 8.61 -9.58
C ASP A 51 -15.32 7.58 -9.54
N LYS A 52 -14.80 7.16 -10.70
CA LYS A 52 -13.69 6.19 -10.77
C LYS A 52 -12.37 6.77 -10.30
N GLU A 53 -12.23 8.08 -10.37
CA GLU A 53 -11.05 8.81 -9.91
C GLU A 53 -11.10 9.14 -8.42
N THR A 54 -12.21 8.85 -7.74
CA THR A 54 -12.36 9.05 -6.29
C THR A 54 -12.39 7.74 -5.51
N ILE A 55 -12.49 6.59 -6.19
CA ILE A 55 -12.50 5.27 -5.56
C ILE A 55 -11.09 4.66 -5.61
N TYR A 56 -10.69 4.11 -4.48
CA TYR A 56 -9.37 3.55 -4.24
C TYR A 56 -9.45 2.17 -3.58
N HIS A 57 -8.57 1.27 -4.00
CA HIS A 57 -8.43 -0.07 -3.45
C HIS A 57 -7.11 -0.22 -2.71
N LEU A 58 -7.18 -0.72 -1.48
CA LEU A 58 -6.01 -1.02 -0.67
C LEU A 58 -5.25 -2.18 -1.32
N PHE A 59 -3.98 -1.96 -1.63
CA PHE A 59 -3.11 -3.01 -2.18
C PHE A 59 -1.88 -3.26 -1.32
N ALA A 60 -1.51 -2.35 -0.41
CA ALA A 60 -0.46 -2.63 0.56
C ALA A 60 -0.67 -1.93 1.91
N VAL A 61 -0.19 -2.59 2.96
CA VAL A 61 -0.17 -2.09 4.34
C VAL A 61 1.20 -2.34 4.92
N VAL A 62 1.92 -1.28 5.28
CA VAL A 62 3.18 -1.41 6.03
C VAL A 62 2.87 -1.23 7.50
N ILE A 63 3.32 -2.16 8.33
CA ILE A 63 3.24 -2.05 9.78
C ILE A 63 4.63 -1.86 10.38
N HIS A 64 4.70 -1.22 11.54
CA HIS A 64 5.87 -1.22 12.40
C HIS A 64 5.60 -2.07 13.63
N SER A 65 6.18 -3.27 13.69
CA SER A 65 6.15 -4.15 14.85
C SER A 65 7.13 -3.65 15.92
N GLY A 66 6.71 -3.66 17.18
CA GLY A 66 7.52 -3.21 18.32
C GLY A 66 6.95 -1.97 19.02
N ASN A 67 7.30 -1.80 20.30
CA ASN A 67 6.62 -0.85 21.18
C ASN A 67 7.24 0.56 21.19
N ASN A 68 8.41 0.72 20.58
CA ASN A 68 9.15 1.98 20.64
C ASN A 68 9.29 2.58 19.23
N MET A 69 9.69 3.85 19.16
CA MET A 69 9.95 4.53 17.88
C MET A 69 11.34 4.25 17.31
N THR A 70 12.30 3.95 18.18
CA THR A 70 13.72 3.82 17.80
C THR A 70 14.06 2.43 17.28
N ASN A 71 13.34 1.42 17.77
CA ASN A 71 13.60 0.01 17.49
C ASN A 71 12.27 -0.67 17.15
N GLY A 72 12.31 -1.51 16.15
CA GLY A 72 11.19 -2.34 15.73
C GLY A 72 11.48 -3.02 14.41
N HIS A 73 10.44 -3.55 13.80
CA HIS A 73 10.53 -4.31 12.57
C HIS A 73 9.42 -3.93 11.60
N TYR A 74 9.79 -3.61 10.37
CA TYR A 74 8.80 -3.28 9.34
C TYR A 74 8.40 -4.54 8.59
N ILE A 75 7.08 -4.75 8.50
CA ILE A 75 6.49 -5.85 7.73
C ILE A 75 5.50 -5.23 6.75
N CYS A 76 5.52 -5.70 5.51
CA CYS A 76 4.60 -5.23 4.48
C CYS A 76 3.62 -6.34 4.11
N TYR A 77 2.33 -6.02 4.14
CA TYR A 77 1.29 -6.85 3.54
C TYR A 77 1.00 -6.31 2.16
N VAL A 78 1.09 -7.13 1.13
CA VAL A 78 0.85 -6.73 -0.26
C VAL A 78 -0.18 -7.65 -0.88
N LYS A 79 -1.12 -7.06 -1.60
CA LYS A 79 -2.14 -7.76 -2.36
C LYS A 79 -1.67 -7.90 -3.81
N ASP A 80 -1.66 -9.12 -4.31
CA ASP A 80 -1.48 -9.37 -5.73
C ASP A 80 -2.78 -9.07 -6.46
N GLU A 81 -2.71 -8.19 -7.45
CA GLU A 81 -3.84 -7.75 -8.25
C GLU A 81 -4.40 -8.86 -9.14
N PHE A 82 -3.55 -9.76 -9.65
CA PHE A 82 -3.98 -10.80 -10.57
C PHE A 82 -4.69 -11.94 -9.85
N THR A 83 -4.18 -12.33 -8.69
CA THR A 83 -4.74 -13.45 -7.92
C THR A 83 -5.63 -13.03 -6.76
N ASN A 84 -5.70 -11.72 -6.48
CA ASN A 84 -6.42 -11.12 -5.34
C ASN A 84 -5.98 -11.67 -3.98
N ASN A 85 -4.79 -12.29 -3.90
CA ASN A 85 -4.24 -12.89 -2.69
C ASN A 85 -3.35 -11.91 -1.93
N TRP A 86 -3.34 -12.03 -0.62
CA TRP A 86 -2.46 -11.27 0.24
C TRP A 86 -1.19 -12.04 0.59
N TYR A 87 -0.09 -11.31 0.70
CA TYR A 87 1.21 -11.81 1.05
C TYR A 87 1.82 -10.96 2.15
N GLU A 88 2.42 -11.62 3.15
CA GLU A 88 3.31 -10.98 4.12
C GLU A 88 4.74 -11.03 3.58
N ALA A 89 5.29 -9.84 3.32
CA ALA A 89 6.70 -9.61 3.01
C ALA A 89 7.42 -9.19 4.30
N ASN A 90 8.19 -10.13 4.84
CA ASN A 90 8.96 -9.99 6.08
C ASN A 90 10.44 -10.31 5.76
N ASP A 91 11.20 -9.27 5.41
CA ASP A 91 12.56 -9.36 4.89
C ASP A 91 12.69 -10.34 3.71
N LYS A 92 13.28 -11.51 3.97
CA LYS A 92 13.52 -12.57 2.98
C LYS A 92 12.35 -13.53 2.85
N LEU A 93 11.36 -13.44 3.73
CA LEU A 93 10.18 -14.29 3.74
C LEU A 93 9.04 -13.60 3.01
N PHE A 94 8.47 -14.29 2.03
CA PHE A 94 7.30 -13.84 1.29
C PHE A 94 6.27 -14.97 1.33
N THR A 95 5.23 -14.78 2.12
CA THR A 95 4.29 -15.86 2.47
C THR A 95 2.87 -15.43 2.18
N LYS A 96 2.10 -16.28 1.50
CA LYS A 96 0.66 -16.05 1.33
C LYS A 96 -0.04 -16.09 2.68
N VAL A 97 -0.89 -15.12 2.97
CA VAL A 97 -1.61 -14.99 4.24
C VAL A 97 -3.10 -14.72 4.03
N ASP A 98 -3.89 -15.08 5.04
CA ASP A 98 -5.26 -14.57 5.18
C ASP A 98 -5.18 -13.20 5.87
N PHE A 99 -5.19 -12.13 5.08
CA PHE A 99 -5.02 -10.77 5.59
C PHE A 99 -6.22 -10.34 6.42
N LYS A 100 -5.93 -9.72 7.57
CA LYS A 100 -6.92 -9.20 8.50
C LYS A 100 -6.56 -7.78 8.91
N PHE A 101 -7.58 -7.00 9.25
CA PHE A 101 -7.44 -5.63 9.73
C PHE A 101 -7.07 -5.55 11.23
N ASP A 102 -6.67 -6.67 11.83
CA ASP A 102 -6.40 -6.81 13.28
C ASP A 102 -5.14 -6.08 13.75
N LYS A 103 -4.21 -5.74 12.83
CA LYS A 103 -2.98 -4.98 13.15
C LYS A 103 -3.14 -3.46 13.06
N ALA A 104 -4.36 -2.94 13.21
CA ALA A 104 -4.73 -1.53 13.08
C ALA A 104 -3.90 -0.55 13.95
N GLU A 105 -3.40 -0.99 15.11
CA GLU A 105 -2.54 -0.20 16.00
C GLU A 105 -1.09 -0.05 15.51
N SER A 106 -0.67 -0.91 14.59
CA SER A 106 0.72 -0.98 14.10
C SER A 106 0.90 -0.48 12.67
N VAL A 107 -0.19 -0.20 11.94
CA VAL A 107 -0.16 0.34 10.57
C VAL A 107 0.62 1.64 10.51
N TYR A 108 1.64 1.74 9.68
CA TYR A 108 2.43 2.96 9.47
C TYR A 108 2.12 3.63 8.13
N LEU A 109 1.92 2.83 7.09
CA LEU A 109 1.65 3.29 5.74
C LEU A 109 0.50 2.47 5.15
N LEU A 110 -0.48 3.17 4.58
CA LEU A 110 -1.51 2.55 3.74
C LEU A 110 -1.26 2.96 2.29
N CYS A 111 -1.30 1.99 1.39
CA CYS A 111 -1.09 2.18 -0.03
C CYS A 111 -2.35 1.79 -0.80
N TYR A 112 -2.89 2.76 -1.52
CA TYR A 112 -4.15 2.65 -2.24
C TYR A 112 -3.93 2.94 -3.73
N ALA A 113 -4.56 2.15 -4.59
CA ALA A 113 -4.56 2.34 -6.04
C ALA A 113 -5.94 2.82 -6.50
N ARG A 114 -5.97 3.82 -7.38
CA ARG A 114 -7.22 4.36 -7.94
C ARG A 114 -7.87 3.31 -8.85
N SER A 115 -9.20 3.20 -8.82
CA SER A 115 -9.92 2.11 -9.54
C SER A 115 -9.74 2.12 -11.06
N ASP A 116 -9.33 3.24 -11.65
CA ASP A 116 -9.05 3.39 -13.07
C ASP A 116 -7.56 3.21 -13.44
N LEU A 117 -6.70 2.88 -12.47
CA LEU A 117 -5.27 2.67 -12.70
C LEU A 117 -5.02 1.62 -13.80
N ASN A 118 -5.72 0.48 -13.76
CA ASN A 118 -5.55 -0.58 -14.77
C ASN A 118 -6.01 -0.16 -16.17
N LYS A 119 -6.95 0.78 -16.25
CA LYS A 119 -7.38 1.35 -17.53
C LYS A 119 -6.32 2.29 -18.07
N THR A 120 -5.71 3.08 -17.20
CA THR A 120 -4.62 3.99 -17.56
C THR A 120 -3.39 3.20 -18.03
N ILE A 121 -2.99 2.15 -17.31
CA ILE A 121 -1.88 1.27 -17.70
C ILE A 121 -2.17 0.51 -19.01
N THR A 122 -3.41 0.06 -19.24
CA THR A 122 -3.78 -0.60 -20.51
C THR A 122 -3.88 0.38 -21.69
N LEU A 123 -4.33 1.62 -21.47
CA LEU A 123 -4.39 2.66 -22.52
C LEU A 123 -2.99 3.17 -22.88
N ASP A 124 -2.10 3.34 -21.90
CA ASP A 124 -0.71 3.76 -22.14
C ASP A 124 0.14 2.63 -22.73
N SER A 125 -0.08 1.36 -22.31
CA SER A 125 0.60 0.21 -22.90
C SER A 125 0.12 -0.14 -24.32
N MET A 126 -1.06 0.32 -24.74
CA MET A 126 -1.51 0.22 -26.13
C MET A 126 -0.90 1.31 -27.04
N ASN A 127 -0.24 2.32 -26.49
CA ASN A 127 0.27 3.46 -27.25
C ASN A 127 1.80 3.53 -27.40
N GLU A 128 2.57 2.59 -26.82
CA GLU A 128 4.00 2.45 -27.10
C GLU A 128 4.36 1.05 -27.63
N LYS A 129 4.74 0.98 -28.91
CA LYS A 129 5.32 -0.20 -29.57
C LYS A 129 6.75 -0.54 -29.08
N HIS A 130 7.06 -0.33 -27.81
CA HIS A 130 8.31 -0.78 -27.22
C HIS A 130 8.04 -1.50 -25.89
N ILE A 131 7.56 -2.73 -26.03
CA ILE A 131 7.44 -3.68 -24.92
C ILE A 131 8.84 -4.03 -24.43
N SER A 132 9.31 -3.37 -23.38
CA SER A 132 10.08 -4.07 -22.35
C SER A 132 9.10 -4.43 -21.27
N THR A 133 8.58 -5.65 -21.33
CA THR A 133 7.91 -6.30 -20.20
C THR A 133 8.75 -6.01 -18.96
N MET A 134 8.23 -5.24 -18.00
CA MET A 134 8.78 -5.28 -16.64
C MET A 134 8.37 -6.65 -16.08
N SER A 135 9.10 -7.67 -16.52
CA SER A 135 9.23 -8.91 -15.79
C SER A 135 9.83 -8.51 -14.45
N ILE A 136 9.03 -8.47 -13.40
CA ILE A 136 9.56 -8.58 -12.06
C ILE A 136 10.15 -9.99 -12.02
N ASN A 137 11.42 -10.12 -12.40
CA ASN A 137 12.21 -11.30 -12.15
C ASN A 137 12.27 -11.42 -10.62
N ILE A 138 11.35 -12.18 -10.04
CA ILE A 138 11.55 -12.74 -8.71
C ILE A 138 12.71 -13.73 -8.92
N PRO A 139 13.92 -13.46 -8.41
CA PRO A 139 15.02 -14.38 -8.60
C PRO A 139 14.63 -15.72 -7.99
N HIS A 140 14.48 -16.73 -8.86
CA HIS A 140 14.41 -18.11 -8.43
C HIS A 140 15.70 -18.40 -7.66
N LYS A 141 15.55 -18.78 -6.39
CA LYS A 141 16.62 -19.11 -5.45
C LYS A 141 17.71 -19.97 -6.11
N PRO A 142 19.00 -19.59 -6.05
CA PRO A 142 20.07 -20.58 -6.18
C PRO A 142 20.13 -21.38 -4.87
N SER A 143 20.03 -22.70 -4.99
CA SER A 143 20.32 -23.64 -3.92
C SER A 143 21.75 -23.41 -3.43
N ILE A 144 21.91 -22.82 -2.25
CA ILE A 144 23.21 -22.79 -1.57
C ILE A 144 23.14 -23.81 -0.43
N THR A 145 23.65 -25.00 -0.72
CA THR A 145 24.17 -25.91 0.29
C THR A 145 25.43 -25.28 0.86
N GLY A 146 25.39 -24.87 2.11
CA GLY A 146 26.53 -24.32 2.81
C GLY A 146 26.26 -24.30 4.31
N GLU A 147 26.79 -25.31 4.99
CA GLU A 147 26.91 -25.35 6.44
C GLU A 147 27.64 -24.10 6.94
N TYR A 148 27.12 -23.47 7.99
CA TYR A 148 27.91 -22.56 8.81
C TYR A 148 27.93 -23.10 10.23
N LYS A 149 29.15 -23.43 10.66
CA LYS A 149 29.57 -23.70 12.04
C LYS A 149 29.45 -22.46 12.90
#